data_AF-A0AAD0MMY4-F1
#
_entry.id   AF-A0AAD0MMY4-F1
#
_cell.length_a   1.000
_cell.length_b   1.000
_cell.length_c   1.000
_cell.angle_alpha   90.00
_cell.angle_beta   90.00
_cell.angle_gamma   90.00
#
_symmetry.space_group_name_H-M   'P 1'
#
loop_
_entity.id
_entity.type
_entity.pdbx_description
1 polymer ?
#
loop_
_entity_poly.entity_id
_entity_poly.type
_entity_poly.pdbx_seq_one_letter_code
_entity_poly.pdbx_strand_id
1 'polypeptide(L)'
;MRIAAQAEGIDEAIRRLQEVGANLKKAQPKALRAGAKILAEQMKKEVNVSDIDHVHIRDDIKVRQTPKKERVYADAVSYDVGPGKETAWRARFHHEGYVAKNGRFVKGNPFGTRAYRIKKDAINQAVLKELQKGAT
;
A
#
# COMPACT_ATOMS: atom_id res chain seq x y z
N MET A 1 6.32 40.97 36.89
CA MET A 1 5.73 40.71 35.57
C MET A 1 5.18 39.28 35.58
N ARG A 2 3.86 39.08 35.48
CA ARG A 2 3.23 37.75 35.57
C ARG A 2 2.74 37.32 34.19
N ILE A 3 3.37 36.28 33.66
CA ILE A 3 2.96 35.54 32.47
C ILE A 3 2.76 34.11 32.98
N ALA A 4 1.53 33.68 33.23
CA ALA A 4 1.26 32.33 33.75
C ALA A 4 0.10 31.63 33.02
N ALA A 5 -0.97 32.35 32.65
CA ALA A 5 -2.11 31.74 31.96
C ALA A 5 -1.81 31.32 30.50
N GLN A 6 -0.82 31.94 29.84
CA GLN A 6 -0.52 31.68 28.43
C GLN A 6 0.49 30.53 28.24
N ALA A 7 1.35 30.29 29.24
CA ALA A 7 2.34 29.21 29.20
C ALA A 7 1.67 27.85 29.44
N GLU A 8 0.78 27.73 30.43
CA GLU A 8 0.04 26.48 30.71
C GLU A 8 -0.83 26.04 29.51
N GLY A 9 -1.49 26.99 28.83
CA GLY A 9 -2.27 26.68 27.63
C GLY A 9 -1.42 26.22 26.44
N ILE A 10 -0.20 26.73 26.30
CA ILE A 10 0.75 26.30 25.26
C ILE A 10 1.29 24.90 25.60
N ASP A 11 1.66 24.64 26.85
CA ASP A 11 2.18 23.34 27.28
C ASP A 11 1.12 22.23 27.13
N GLU A 12 -0.15 22.51 27.46
CA GLU A 12 -1.26 21.58 27.22
C GLU A 12 -1.47 21.31 25.72
N ALA A 13 -1.38 22.35 24.88
CA ALA A 13 -1.47 22.20 23.43
C ALA A 13 -0.32 21.35 22.86
N ILE A 14 0.92 21.56 23.32
CA ILE A 14 2.07 20.74 22.94
C ILE A 14 1.85 19.28 23.34
N ARG A 15 1.39 19.03 24.56
CA ARG A 15 1.11 17.66 25.05
C ARG A 15 0.04 16.98 24.21
N ARG A 16 -1.08 17.64 23.91
CA ARG A 16 -2.11 17.10 23.01
C ARG A 16 -1.55 16.77 21.63
N LEU A 17 -0.76 17.65 21.04
CA LEU A 17 -0.14 17.41 19.73
C LEU A 17 0.79 16.19 19.75
N GLN A 18 1.57 16.02 20.83
CA GLN A 18 2.42 14.84 21.01
C GLN A 18 1.59 13.55 21.14
N GLU A 19 0.51 13.58 21.91
CA GLU A 19 -0.41 12.44 22.07
C GLU A 19 -1.08 12.06 20.75
N VAL A 20 -1.60 13.03 20.00
CA VAL A 20 -2.16 12.82 18.66
C VAL A 20 -1.10 12.25 17.71
N GLY A 21 0.11 12.80 17.70
CA GLY A 21 1.22 12.30 16.89
C GLY A 21 1.58 10.84 17.22
N ALA A 22 1.63 10.48 18.51
CA ALA A 22 1.89 9.13 18.96
C ALA A 22 0.78 8.15 18.54
N ASN A 23 -0.48 8.56 18.65
CA ASN A 23 -1.62 7.72 18.26
C ASN A 23 -1.70 7.53 16.74
N LEU A 24 -1.44 8.58 15.95
CA LEU A 24 -1.31 8.48 14.50
C LEU A 24 -0.19 7.54 14.07
N LYS A 25 0.98 7.58 14.74
CA LYS A 25 2.09 6.65 14.48
C LYS A 25 1.69 5.19 14.72
N LYS A 26 0.87 4.92 15.75
CA LYS A 26 0.32 3.58 16.01
C LYS A 26 -0.73 3.15 14.97
N ALA A 27 -1.51 4.11 14.44
CA ALA A 27 -2.54 3.84 13.44
C ALA A 27 -1.99 3.65 12.01
N GLN A 28 -0.84 4.26 11.70
CA GLN A 28 -0.23 4.24 10.37
C GLN A 28 -0.09 2.83 9.75
N PRO A 29 0.42 1.79 10.45
CA PRO A 29 0.51 0.45 9.88
C PRO A 29 -0.84 -0.16 9.50
N LYS A 30 -1.89 0.12 10.26
CA LYS A 30 -3.24 -0.38 10.00
C LYS A 30 -3.87 0.35 8.83
N ALA A 31 -3.69 1.67 8.77
CA ALA A 31 -4.17 2.50 7.67
C ALA A 31 -3.55 2.11 6.32
N LEU A 32 -2.22 2.00 6.26
CA LEU A 32 -1.53 1.60 5.03
C LEU A 32 -1.88 0.17 4.60
N ARG A 33 -2.06 -0.75 5.56
CA ARG A 33 -2.53 -2.12 5.27
C ARG A 33 -3.93 -2.12 4.66
N ALA A 34 -4.82 -1.24 5.12
CA ALA A 34 -6.18 -1.13 4.58
C ALA A 34 -6.15 -0.70 3.10
N GLY A 35 -5.38 0.35 2.78
CA GLY A 35 -5.16 0.77 1.39
C GLY A 35 -4.53 -0.34 0.54
N ALA A 36 -3.51 -1.01 1.06
CA ALA A 36 -2.83 -2.11 0.38
C ALA A 36 -3.77 -3.29 0.05
N LYS A 37 -4.71 -3.62 0.95
CA LYS A 37 -5.73 -4.65 0.69
C LYS A 37 -6.66 -4.27 -0.46
N ILE A 38 -7.11 -3.02 -0.53
CA ILE A 38 -7.95 -2.54 -1.64
C ILE A 38 -7.18 -2.64 -2.96
N LEU A 39 -5.91 -2.24 -2.97
CA LEU A 39 -5.06 -2.38 -4.15
C LEU A 39 -4.92 -3.85 -4.56
N ALA A 40 -4.64 -4.75 -3.62
CA ALA A 40 -4.50 -6.17 -3.88
C ALA A 40 -5.77 -6.75 -4.51
N GLU A 41 -6.95 -6.47 -3.95
CA GLU A 41 -8.22 -6.95 -4.49
C GLU A 41 -8.50 -6.43 -5.90
N GLN A 42 -8.11 -5.19 -6.22
CA GLN A 42 -8.22 -4.70 -7.58
C GLN A 42 -7.19 -5.34 -8.51
N MET A 43 -5.95 -5.56 -8.06
CA MET A 43 -4.93 -6.26 -8.85
C MET A 43 -5.37 -7.67 -9.24
N LYS A 44 -6.08 -8.38 -8.35
CA LYS A 44 -6.67 -9.69 -8.63
C LYS A 44 -7.72 -9.64 -9.74
N LYS A 45 -8.47 -8.55 -9.85
CA LYS A 45 -9.48 -8.35 -10.92
C LYS A 45 -8.85 -7.96 -12.25
N GLU A 46 -7.74 -7.25 -12.21
CA GLU A 46 -7.05 -6.76 -13.39
C GLU A 46 -6.13 -7.79 -14.04
N VAL A 47 -5.65 -8.79 -13.29
CA VAL A 47 -4.74 -9.79 -13.86
C VAL A 47 -5.52 -10.81 -14.69
N ASN A 48 -5.00 -11.09 -15.88
CA ASN A 48 -5.59 -12.10 -16.76
C ASN A 48 -5.38 -13.50 -16.18
N VAL A 49 -6.37 -14.36 -16.40
CA VAL A 49 -6.38 -15.75 -15.92
C VAL A 49 -6.68 -16.65 -17.12
N SER A 50 -6.08 -17.83 -17.12
CA SER A 50 -6.31 -18.86 -18.14
C SER A 50 -7.07 -20.04 -17.55
N ASP A 51 -7.55 -20.94 -18.39
CA ASP A 51 -8.21 -22.18 -17.95
C ASP A 51 -7.22 -23.33 -17.66
N ILE A 52 -5.91 -23.04 -17.68
CA ILE A 52 -4.85 -24.02 -17.40
C ILE A 52 -4.80 -24.30 -15.89
N ASP A 53 -4.73 -25.57 -15.51
CA ASP A 53 -4.60 -25.98 -14.11
C ASP A 53 -3.19 -25.69 -13.57
N HIS A 54 -3.04 -24.51 -12.99
CA HIS A 54 -1.83 -24.07 -12.28
C HIS A 54 -2.14 -22.93 -11.30
N VAL A 55 -1.18 -22.60 -10.43
CA VAL A 55 -1.30 -21.43 -9.55
C VAL A 55 -1.27 -20.14 -10.38
N HIS A 56 -2.38 -19.42 -10.38
CA HIS A 56 -2.51 -18.15 -11.08
C HIS A 56 -1.97 -16.98 -10.27
N ILE A 57 -1.46 -15.96 -10.97
CA ILE A 57 -1.04 -14.69 -10.33
C ILE A 57 -2.19 -14.12 -9.49
N ARG A 58 -3.43 -14.19 -9.98
CA ARG A 58 -4.63 -13.75 -9.26
C ARG A 58 -4.69 -14.31 -7.85
N ASP A 59 -4.42 -15.61 -7.72
CA ASP A 59 -4.65 -16.33 -6.48
C ASP A 59 -3.43 -16.22 -5.54
N ASP A 60 -2.27 -15.80 -6.07
CA ASP A 60 -1.01 -15.63 -5.34
C ASP A 60 -0.67 -14.14 -5.04
N ILE A 61 -1.53 -13.17 -5.39
CA ILE A 61 -1.35 -11.76 -4.98
C ILE A 61 -1.48 -11.63 -3.46
N LYS A 62 -0.43 -11.07 -2.84
CA LYS A 62 -0.26 -10.93 -1.40
C LYS A 62 0.03 -9.48 -1.02
N VAL A 63 -0.38 -9.12 0.20
CA VAL A 63 0.00 -7.88 0.88
C VAL A 63 1.00 -8.24 1.97
N ARG A 64 2.21 -7.66 1.91
CA ARG A 64 3.26 -7.89 2.91
C ARG A 64 3.79 -6.56 3.39
N GLN A 65 4.14 -6.49 4.67
CA GLN A 65 4.85 -5.29 5.15
C GLN A 65 6.28 -5.33 4.59
N THR A 66 6.74 -4.23 4.00
CA THR A 66 8.08 -4.16 3.43
C THR A 66 9.12 -4.42 4.53
N PRO A 67 10.10 -5.31 4.29
CA PRO A 67 11.18 -5.58 5.24
C PRO A 67 11.91 -4.29 5.60
N LYS A 68 12.33 -4.12 6.87
CA LYS A 68 13.00 -2.88 7.34
C LYS A 68 14.18 -2.45 6.46
N LYS A 69 14.96 -3.42 5.96
CA LYS A 69 16.12 -3.22 5.08
C LYS A 69 15.79 -2.65 3.69
N GLU A 70 14.53 -2.77 3.25
CA GLU A 70 14.05 -2.35 1.93
C GLU A 70 13.22 -1.06 2.01
N ARG A 71 13.08 -0.48 3.21
CA ARG A 71 12.33 0.77 3.40
C ARG A 71 13.21 1.97 3.10
N VAL A 72 12.57 3.03 2.61
CA VAL A 72 13.23 4.32 2.34
C VAL A 72 13.83 4.93 3.62
N TYR A 73 13.12 4.80 4.75
CA TYR A 73 13.59 5.20 6.07
C TYR A 73 13.44 4.06 7.07
N ALA A 74 14.32 3.98 8.06
CA ALA A 74 14.36 2.89 9.04
C ALA A 74 13.05 2.77 9.85
N ASP A 75 12.38 3.90 10.09
CA ASP A 75 11.12 4.01 10.81
C ASP A 75 9.89 4.13 9.90
N ALA A 76 10.08 4.21 8.58
CA ALA A 76 8.97 4.22 7.65
C ALA A 76 8.17 2.92 7.76
N VAL A 77 6.88 3.02 7.44
CA VAL A 77 6.00 1.86 7.27
C VAL A 77 5.52 1.87 5.84
N SER A 78 5.75 0.76 5.14
CA SER A 78 5.28 0.54 3.78
C SER A 78 4.81 -0.90 3.62
N TYR A 79 3.98 -1.13 2.60
CA TYR A 79 3.47 -2.45 2.25
C TYR A 79 3.71 -2.71 0.78
N ASP A 80 4.27 -3.89 0.50
CA ASP A 80 4.42 -4.40 -0.84
C ASP A 80 3.17 -5.16 -1.22
N VAL A 81 2.65 -4.86 -2.40
CA VAL A 81 1.46 -5.52 -2.96
C VAL A 81 1.84 -6.12 -4.30
N GLY A 82 1.73 -7.43 -4.42
CA GLY A 82 2.16 -8.12 -5.62
C GLY A 82 2.07 -9.64 -5.54
N PRO A 83 2.44 -10.33 -6.62
CA PRO A 83 2.49 -11.79 -6.67
C PRO A 83 3.45 -12.36 -5.62
N GLY A 84 3.15 -13.56 -5.14
CA GLY A 84 4.06 -14.37 -4.36
C GLY A 84 5.21 -14.94 -5.19
N LYS A 85 6.11 -15.66 -4.52
CA LYS A 85 7.36 -16.15 -5.13
C LYS A 85 7.13 -17.09 -6.33
N GLU A 86 6.04 -17.86 -6.30
CA GLU A 86 5.71 -18.86 -7.33
C GLU A 86 5.27 -18.22 -8.65
N THR A 87 4.59 -17.07 -8.56
CA THR A 87 3.99 -16.40 -9.72
C THR A 87 4.70 -15.09 -10.09
N ALA A 88 5.64 -14.60 -9.25
CA ALA A 88 6.38 -13.36 -9.47
C ALA A 88 7.10 -13.30 -10.82
N TRP A 89 7.73 -14.40 -11.25
CA TRP A 89 8.42 -14.44 -12.54
C TRP A 89 7.45 -14.26 -13.72
N ARG A 90 6.21 -14.76 -13.63
CA ARG A 90 5.19 -14.60 -14.67
C ARG A 90 4.66 -13.16 -14.73
N ALA A 91 4.52 -12.52 -13.57
CA ALA A 91 4.07 -11.14 -13.50
C ALA A 91 5.03 -10.17 -14.21
N ARG A 92 6.32 -10.52 -14.34
CA ARG A 92 7.28 -9.72 -15.12
C ARG A 92 6.85 -9.56 -16.57
N PHE A 93 6.26 -10.57 -17.20
CA PHE A 93 5.77 -10.44 -18.58
C PHE A 93 4.59 -9.47 -18.70
N HIS A 94 3.74 -9.38 -17.67
CA HIS A 94 2.69 -8.37 -17.64
C HIS A 94 3.27 -6.97 -17.49
N HIS A 95 4.41 -6.80 -16.83
CA HIS A 95 5.02 -5.50 -16.59
C HIS A 95 5.93 -5.06 -17.75
N GLU A 96 6.87 -5.91 -18.13
CA GLU A 96 7.95 -5.65 -19.10
C GLU A 96 7.51 -5.95 -20.55
N GLY A 97 6.53 -6.83 -20.73
CA GLY A 97 6.20 -7.40 -22.04
C GLY A 97 7.04 -8.63 -22.36
N TYR A 98 6.86 -9.18 -23.56
CA TYR A 98 7.60 -10.34 -24.04
C TYR A 98 7.63 -10.41 -25.57
N VAL A 99 8.60 -11.12 -26.12
CA VAL A 99 8.63 -11.46 -27.55
C VAL A 99 7.84 -12.74 -27.75
N ALA A 100 6.77 -12.68 -28.57
CA ALA A 100 5.96 -13.84 -28.91
C ALA A 100 6.69 -14.76 -29.91
N LYS A 101 6.22 -16.01 -30.05
CA LYS A 101 6.81 -17.01 -30.95
C LYS A 101 6.92 -16.55 -32.41
N ASN A 102 6.08 -15.63 -32.84
CA ASN A 102 6.11 -15.04 -34.19
C ASN A 102 7.09 -13.86 -34.33
N GLY A 103 7.97 -13.65 -33.35
CA GLY A 103 8.97 -12.57 -33.34
C GLY A 103 8.41 -11.19 -32.98
N ARG A 104 7.09 -11.04 -32.76
CA ARG A 104 6.49 -9.75 -32.41
C ARG A 104 6.66 -9.47 -30.91
N PHE A 105 7.04 -8.24 -30.59
CA PHE A 105 7.03 -7.77 -29.21
C PHE A 105 5.62 -7.43 -28.76
N VAL A 106 5.19 -8.06 -27.67
CA VAL A 106 3.94 -7.77 -26.96
C VAL A 106 4.28 -6.84 -25.81
N LYS A 107 3.77 -5.61 -25.87
CA LYS A 107 3.99 -4.60 -24.82
C LYS A 107 3.38 -5.06 -23.49
N GLY A 108 4.13 -4.85 -22.41
CA GLY A 108 3.64 -5.04 -21.05
C GLY A 108 2.39 -4.19 -20.79
N ASN A 109 1.42 -4.79 -20.10
CA ASN A 109 0.21 -4.14 -19.63
C ASN A 109 0.07 -4.37 -18.11
N PRO A 110 0.77 -3.55 -17.29
CA PRO A 110 0.94 -3.81 -15.87
C PRO A 110 -0.38 -3.66 -15.10
N PHE A 111 -0.91 -4.78 -14.60
CA PHE A 111 -2.16 -4.83 -13.82
C PHE A 111 -2.06 -4.03 -12.52
N GLY A 112 -0.88 -3.93 -11.90
CA GLY A 112 -0.65 -3.11 -10.71
C GLY A 112 -0.94 -1.62 -10.94
N THR A 113 -0.38 -1.05 -12.01
CA THR A 113 -0.59 0.36 -12.37
C THR A 113 -2.04 0.65 -12.73
N ARG A 114 -2.70 -0.27 -13.45
CA ARG A 114 -4.13 -0.13 -13.77
C ARG A 114 -4.98 -0.18 -12.50
N ALA A 115 -4.74 -1.16 -11.63
CA ALA A 115 -5.46 -1.31 -10.38
C ALA A 115 -5.34 -0.08 -9.48
N TYR A 116 -4.12 0.46 -9.36
CA TYR A 116 -3.89 1.70 -8.62
C TYR A 116 -4.66 2.87 -9.23
N ARG A 117 -4.61 3.06 -10.55
CA ARG A 117 -5.34 4.15 -11.23
C ARG A 117 -6.85 4.06 -11.02
N ILE A 118 -7.41 2.85 -11.03
CA ILE A 118 -8.86 2.63 -10.83
C ILE A 118 -9.29 2.89 -9.38
N LYS A 119 -8.46 2.52 -8.40
CA LYS A 119 -8.82 2.56 -6.97
C LYS A 119 -8.09 3.62 -6.15
N LYS A 120 -7.37 4.55 -6.78
CA LYS A 120 -6.57 5.58 -6.10
C LYS A 120 -7.37 6.30 -5.01
N ASP A 121 -8.57 6.76 -5.32
CA ASP A 121 -9.39 7.51 -4.36
C ASP A 121 -9.89 6.62 -3.22
N ALA A 122 -10.32 5.39 -3.53
CA ALA A 122 -10.75 4.42 -2.52
C ALA A 122 -9.60 4.00 -1.58
N ILE A 123 -8.38 3.86 -2.11
CA ILE A 123 -7.17 3.59 -1.32
C ILE A 123 -6.93 4.75 -0.36
N ASN A 124 -6.93 5.99 -0.86
CA ASN A 124 -6.71 7.19 -0.04
C ASN A 124 -7.78 7.34 1.04
N GLN A 125 -9.05 7.13 0.69
CA GLN A 125 -10.17 7.19 1.65
C GLN A 125 -10.04 6.13 2.75
N ALA A 126 -9.63 4.90 2.41
CA ALA A 126 -9.45 3.85 3.40
C ALA A 126 -8.28 4.14 4.35
N VAL A 127 -7.18 4.69 3.84
CA VAL A 127 -6.05 5.13 4.66
C VAL A 127 -6.49 6.25 5.60
N LEU A 128 -7.15 7.29 5.08
CA LEU A 128 -7.65 8.43 5.87
C LEU A 128 -8.61 7.99 6.97
N LYS A 129 -9.55 7.09 6.65
CA LYS A 129 -10.53 6.57 7.63
C LYS A 129 -9.86 5.87 8.80
N GLU A 130 -8.81 5.09 8.56
CA GLU A 130 -8.09 4.41 9.64
C GLU A 130 -7.15 5.35 10.41
N LEU A 131 -6.60 6.38 9.77
CA LEU A 131 -5.84 7.42 10.47
C LEU A 131 -6.74 8.26 11.39
N GLN A 132 -7.92 8.65 10.93
CA GLN A 132 -8.89 9.41 11.73
C GLN A 132 -9.29 8.67 13.00
N LYS A 133 -9.53 7.36 12.91
CA LYS A 133 -9.80 6.51 14.09
C LYS A 133 -8.67 6.47 15.11
N GLY A 134 -7.44 6.76 14.68
CA GLY A 134 -6.27 6.83 15.54
C GLY A 134 -5.90 8.26 15.97
N ALA A 135 -6.61 9.28 15.49
CA ALA A 135 -6.43 10.66 15.94
C ALA A 135 -7.38 11.03 17.09
N THR A 136 -8.51 10.32 17.20
CA THR A 136 -9.42 10.32 18.36
C THR A 136 -8.94 9.37 19.43
#